data_AF-P81761-F1
#
_entry.id   AF-P81761-F1
#
_cell.length_a   1.000
_cell.length_b   1.000
_cell.length_c   1.000
_cell.angle_alpha   90.00
_cell.angle_beta   90.00
_cell.angle_gamma   90.00
#
_symmetry.space_group_name_H-M   'P 1'
#
loop_
_entity.id
_entity.type
_entity.pdbx_description
1 polymer ?
#
loop_
_entity_poly.entity_id
_entity_poly.type
_entity_poly.pdbx_seq_one_letter_code
_entity_poly.pdbx_strand_id
1 'polypeptide(L)' 'MKFLYGVILIALFLTVMTATLSEARCGPCFTTDPQTQAKCSECCGRKGGVCKGPQCICGIQY' A
#
# COMPACT_ATOMS: atom_id res chain seq x y z
N MET A 1 36.51 8.05 3.94
CA MET A 1 35.67 8.00 2.73
C MET A 1 34.84 6.71 2.60
N LYS A 2 35.39 5.51 2.79
CA LYS A 2 34.67 4.23 2.57
C LYS A 2 33.42 4.01 3.45
N PHE A 3 33.42 4.51 4.70
CA PHE A 3 32.26 4.42 5.60
C PHE A 3 31.04 5.25 5.16
N LEU A 4 31.27 6.43 4.57
CA LEU A 4 30.18 7.31 4.11
C LEU A 4 29.33 6.66 3.01
N TYR A 5 29.98 5.98 2.06
CA TYR A 5 29.26 5.28 0.98
C TYR A 5 28.34 4.19 1.52
N GLY A 6 28.74 3.44 2.56
CA GLY A 6 27.90 2.41 3.16
C GLY A 6 26.62 2.99 3.76
N VAL A 7 26.73 4.10 4.50
CA VAL A 7 25.57 4.77 5.10
C VAL A 7 24.62 5.31 4.02
N ILE A 8 25.17 5.92 2.96
CA ILE A 8 24.37 6.45 1.84
C ILE A 8 23.60 5.32 1.15
N LEU A 9 24.23 4.16 0.90
CA LEU A 9 23.56 3.00 0.30
C LEU A 9 22.42 2.48 1.18
N ILE A 10 22.65 2.34 2.49
CA ILE A 10 21.60 1.88 3.42
C ILE A 10 20.42 2.87 3.42
N ALA A 11 20.68 4.17 3.47
CA ALA A 11 19.64 5.19 3.43
C ALA A 11 18.82 5.14 2.12
N LEU A 12 19.49 4.93 0.98
CA LEU A 12 18.84 4.77 -0.32
C LEU A 12 17.94 3.53 -0.35
N PHE A 13 18.44 2.39 0.13
CA PHE A 13 17.65 1.15 0.20
C PHE A 13 16.41 1.31 1.08
N LEU A 14 16.54 1.91 2.26
CA LEU A 14 15.40 2.17 3.15
C LEU A 14 14.36 3.12 2.51
N THR A 15 14.82 4.14 1.79
CA THR A 15 13.93 5.07 1.07
C THR A 15 13.15 4.34 -0.03
N VAL A 16 13.81 3.46 -0.79
CA VAL A 16 13.14 2.65 -1.83
C VAL A 16 12.14 1.68 -1.21
N MET A 17 12.50 1.00 -0.12
CA MET A 17 11.61 0.06 0.58
C MET A 17 10.37 0.74 1.18
N THR A 18 10.53 1.96 1.70
CA THR A 18 9.40 2.74 2.22
C THR A 18 8.52 3.30 1.11
N ALA A 19 9.10 3.68 -0.04
CA ALA A 19 8.35 4.05 -1.24
C ALA A 19 7.52 2.86 -1.77
N THR A 20 8.13 1.67 -1.90
CA THR A 20 7.40 0.48 -2.38
C THR A 20 6.30 0.04 -1.43
N LEU A 21 6.47 0.24 -0.12
CA LEU A 21 5.42 -0.01 0.86
C LEU A 21 4.27 1.02 0.77
N SER A 22 4.58 2.28 0.51
CA SER A 22 3.54 3.33 0.38
C SER A 22 2.79 3.26 -0.96
N GLU A 23 3.37 2.61 -1.96
CA GLU A 23 2.73 2.29 -3.24
C GLU A 23 2.10 0.89 -3.30
N ALA A 24 2.17 0.11 -2.22
CA ALA A 24 1.49 -1.18 -2.14
C ALA A 24 -0.02 -0.96 -2.24
N ARG A 25 -0.50 -0.95 -3.49
CA ARG A 25 -1.91 -0.89 -3.85
C ARG A 25 -2.64 -1.95 -3.04
N CYS A 26 -3.81 -1.57 -2.53
CA CYS A 26 -4.66 -2.52 -1.84
C CYS A 26 -4.91 -3.74 -2.72
N GLY A 27 -4.89 -4.91 -2.08
CA GLY A 27 -5.07 -6.18 -2.75
C GLY A 27 -6.39 -6.23 -3.54
N PRO A 28 -6.50 -7.17 -4.48
CA PRO A 28 -7.72 -7.35 -5.24
C PRO A 28 -8.89 -7.70 -4.34
N CYS A 29 -10.08 -7.36 -4.80
CA CYS A 29 -11.31 -7.76 -4.15
C CYS A 29 -11.75 -9.13 -4.67
N PHE A 30 -11.96 -10.08 -3.78
CA PHE A 30 -12.43 -11.42 -4.14
C PHE A 30 -13.82 -11.65 -3.58
N THR A 31 -14.77 -11.98 -4.44
CA THR A 31 -16.15 -12.28 -4.05
C THR A 31 -16.28 -13.52 -3.16
N THR A 32 -15.27 -14.39 -3.19
CA THR A 32 -15.17 -15.56 -2.30
C THR A 32 -14.83 -15.21 -0.86
N ASP A 33 -14.25 -14.03 -0.63
CA ASP A 33 -13.89 -13.55 0.70
C ASP A 33 -14.94 -12.53 1.19
N PRO A 34 -15.83 -12.88 2.14
CA PRO A 34 -16.89 -11.98 2.59
C PRO A 34 -16.33 -10.74 3.33
N GLN A 35 -15.07 -10.77 3.72
CA GLN A 35 -14.38 -9.68 4.42
C GLN A 35 -13.60 -8.78 3.45
N THR A 36 -13.68 -9.00 2.13
CA THR A 36 -12.84 -8.32 1.16
C THR A 36 -13.05 -6.80 1.17
N GLN A 37 -14.29 -6.36 1.37
CA GLN A 37 -14.66 -4.95 1.47
C GLN A 37 -14.07 -4.30 2.74
N ALA A 38 -14.04 -5.01 3.86
CA ALA A 38 -13.41 -4.52 5.09
C ALA A 38 -11.89 -4.40 4.92
N LYS A 39 -11.25 -5.42 4.33
CA LYS A 39 -9.81 -5.41 4.00
C LYS A 39 -9.43 -4.26 3.06
N CYS A 40 -10.26 -4.03 2.04
CA CYS A 40 -10.09 -2.90 1.12
C CYS A 40 -10.19 -1.55 1.86
N SER A 41 -11.21 -1.39 2.72
CA SER A 41 -11.38 -0.17 3.51
C SER A 41 -10.23 0.06 4.50
N GLU A 42 -9.80 -0.98 5.21
CA GLU A 42 -8.67 -0.93 6.14
C GLU A 42 -7.37 -0.55 5.42
N CYS A 43 -7.10 -1.16 4.28
CA CYS A 43 -5.93 -0.83 3.47
C CYS A 43 -5.94 0.61 2.95
N CYS A 44 -7.11 1.14 2.55
CA CYS A 44 -7.24 2.55 2.14
C CYS A 44 -7.21 3.53 3.33
N GLY A 45 -7.23 3.02 4.56
CA GLY A 45 -7.20 3.81 5.79
C GLY A 45 -8.30 4.86 5.85
N ARG A 46 -7.93 6.09 6.21
CA ARG A 46 -8.89 7.21 6.36
C ARG A 46 -9.56 7.65 5.06
N LYS A 47 -9.06 7.24 3.89
CA LYS A 47 -9.70 7.59 2.61
C LYS A 47 -10.99 6.80 2.39
N GLY A 48 -11.16 5.66 3.08
CA GLY A 48 -12.15 4.67 2.73
C GLY A 48 -11.77 3.94 1.44
N GLY A 49 -12.13 2.66 1.38
CA GLY A 49 -11.91 1.80 0.22
C GLY A 49 -13.23 1.18 -0.23
N VAL A 50 -13.43 1.03 -1.53
CA VAL A 50 -14.59 0.30 -2.08
C VAL A 50 -14.13 -0.72 -3.11
N CYS A 51 -14.69 -1.92 -3.02
CA CYS A 51 -14.48 -2.94 -4.03
C CYS A 51 -15.32 -2.65 -5.27
N LYS A 52 -14.67 -2.48 -6.42
CA LYS A 52 -15.30 -2.37 -7.76
C LYS A 52 -14.86 -3.57 -8.59
N GLY A 53 -15.69 -4.62 -8.61
CA GLY A 53 -15.33 -5.89 -9.21
C GLY A 53 -14.09 -6.49 -8.50
N PRO A 54 -13.02 -6.85 -9.23
CA PRO A 54 -11.81 -7.40 -8.62
C PRO A 54 -10.84 -6.34 -8.06
N GLN A 55 -11.18 -5.05 -8.12
CA GLN A 55 -10.28 -3.96 -7.75
C GLN A 55 -10.72 -3.27 -6.47
N CYS A 56 -9.78 -3.03 -5.56
CA CYS A 56 -9.99 -2.13 -4.42
C CYS A 56 -9.65 -0.70 -4.83
N ILE A 57 -10.62 0.20 -4.75
CA ILE A 57 -10.47 1.61 -5.11
C ILE A 57 -10.43 2.45 -3.83
N CYS A 58 -9.29 3.10 -3.58
CA CYS A 58 -9.14 4.06 -2.49
C CYS A 58 -9.53 5.46 -2.98
N GLY A 59 -10.54 6.07 -2.36
CA GLY A 59 -11.03 7.38 -2.75
C GLY A 59 -12.07 7.85 -1.75
N ILE A 60 -12.03 9.15 -1.46
CA ILE A 60 -12.90 9.80 -0.48
C ILE A 60 -14.35 9.48 -0.87
N GLN A 61 -15.06 8.74 -0.03
CA GLN A 61 -16.51 8.65 -0.15
C GLN A 61 -17.04 10.08 0.08
N TYR A 62 -17.54 10.72 -0.98
CA TYR A 62 -18.30 11.97 -0.88
C TYR A 62 -19.64 11.72 -0.20
#